data_AF-A0A0B8NZX6-F1
#
_entry.id   AF-A0A0B8NZX6-F1
#
_cell.length_a   1.000
_cell.length_b   1.000
_cell.length_c   1.000
_cell.angle_alpha   90.00
_cell.angle_beta   90.00
_cell.angle_gamma   90.00
#
_symmetry.space_group_name_H-M   'P 1'
#
loop_
_entity.id
_entity.type
_entity.pdbx_description
1 polymer ?
#
loop_
_entity_poly.entity_id
_entity_poly.type
_entity_poly.pdbx_seq_one_letter_code
_entity_poly.pdbx_strand_id
1 'polypeptide(L)'
;MPESLSNGFNIYAKLEGKIDESVVLSCHMDTVAPGNAIEPVIEDGIIRSAGDTILGGDDKSGIAAIVEAIQTIQENNLEHKTIEIAFTVFEEGGLHGSKQFDESKIQSKNGIVLDSGGPIGTIITVAPGQQNLKVNITGKPAHAGLAPEQGINALTVAADAISNMKLSRIDAETTANIGVVNGGQATNVVMPSLYLEAEARSIDEEKLAIQVAHMVETFEAAAEKHGAELSIESTRAYNPFQIADSHPHIMAIQEAFTALDIQPILASTGGGSDANIFSEKGLTVANLSTGMSKVHTTEEFIAIEDMQKISQFLMSFLIK
;
A
#
# COMPACT_ATOMS: atom_id res chain seq x y z
N MET A 1 18.18 -3.20 -2.88
CA MET A 1 17.14 -4.20 -3.13
C MET A 1 17.74 -5.42 -3.81
N PRO A 2 17.39 -6.66 -3.43
CA PRO A 2 17.84 -7.86 -4.14
C PRO A 2 17.38 -7.84 -5.60
N GLU A 3 18.26 -8.26 -6.52
CA GLU A 3 17.96 -8.34 -7.97
C GLU A 3 16.78 -9.29 -8.27
N SER A 4 16.45 -10.21 -7.36
CA SER A 4 15.31 -11.11 -7.47
C SER A 4 13.95 -10.42 -7.28
N LEU A 5 13.92 -9.21 -6.72
CA LEU A 5 12.69 -8.46 -6.43
C LEU A 5 12.53 -7.23 -7.32
N SER A 6 13.64 -6.54 -7.64
CA SER A 6 13.60 -5.34 -8.47
C SER A 6 14.82 -5.28 -9.38
N ASN A 7 14.62 -4.80 -10.60
CA ASN A 7 15.68 -4.42 -11.54
C ASN A 7 16.10 -2.94 -11.38
N GLY A 8 15.58 -2.25 -10.36
CA GLY A 8 15.86 -0.85 -10.05
C GLY A 8 16.43 -0.66 -8.64
N PHE A 9 16.63 0.60 -8.28
CA PHE A 9 17.11 1.01 -6.96
C PHE A 9 16.31 2.20 -6.44
N ASN A 10 16.19 2.30 -5.12
CA ASN A 10 15.65 3.50 -4.48
C ASN A 10 16.51 4.71 -4.86
N ILE A 11 15.89 5.86 -5.11
CA ILE A 11 16.56 7.12 -5.45
C ILE A 11 16.44 8.06 -4.26
N TYR A 12 17.60 8.54 -3.81
CA TYR A 12 17.68 9.69 -2.91
C TYR A 12 18.24 10.89 -3.67
N ALA A 13 17.60 12.04 -3.55
CA ALA A 13 18.13 13.31 -4.04
C ALA A 13 17.88 14.43 -3.03
N LYS A 14 18.67 15.50 -3.10
CA LYS A 14 18.56 16.66 -2.21
C LYS A 14 18.77 17.95 -2.99
N LEU A 15 17.88 18.91 -2.77
CA LEU A 15 18.00 20.29 -3.22
C LEU A 15 18.06 21.20 -1.99
N GLU A 16 19.22 21.77 -1.71
CA GLU A 16 19.43 22.67 -0.56
C GLU A 16 18.60 23.95 -0.71
N GLY A 17 17.83 24.27 0.33
CA GLY A 17 17.00 25.47 0.41
C GLY A 17 17.63 26.58 1.24
N LYS A 18 16.98 27.75 1.23
CA LYS A 18 17.37 28.91 2.06
C LYS A 18 16.41 29.16 3.23
N ILE A 19 15.19 28.60 3.16
CA ILE A 19 14.25 28.61 4.27
C ILE A 19 14.73 27.56 5.28
N ASP A 20 14.77 27.93 6.57
CA ASP A 20 15.27 27.09 7.68
C ASP A 20 14.26 25.98 8.06
N GLU A 21 13.86 25.18 7.08
CA GLU A 21 13.02 24.01 7.19
C GLU A 21 13.44 22.98 6.14
N SER A 22 13.10 21.71 6.38
CA SER A 22 13.36 20.61 5.45
C SER A 22 12.19 19.64 5.40
N VAL A 23 11.94 19.06 4.23
CA VAL A 23 10.92 18.04 4.02
C VAL A 23 11.44 16.96 3.07
N VAL A 24 11.13 15.69 3.37
CA VAL A 24 11.30 14.59 2.43
C VAL A 24 10.01 14.33 1.67
N LEU A 25 10.08 14.31 0.34
CA LEU A 25 8.99 13.94 -0.55
C LEU A 25 9.23 12.53 -1.07
N SER A 26 8.21 11.68 -1.05
CA SER A 26 8.32 10.28 -1.45
C SER A 26 7.18 9.88 -2.37
N CYS A 27 7.55 9.06 -3.34
CA CYS A 27 6.66 8.36 -4.28
C CYS A 27 7.30 7.01 -4.63
N HIS A 28 6.52 6.05 -5.08
CA HIS A 28 7.06 4.81 -5.62
C HIS A 28 7.13 4.84 -7.15
N MET A 29 8.11 4.11 -7.71
CA MET A 29 8.39 4.13 -9.16
C MET A 29 7.84 2.91 -9.90
N ASP A 30 7.45 1.87 -9.18
CA ASP A 30 6.83 0.68 -9.75
C ASP A 30 5.34 0.88 -10.01
N THR A 31 4.74 -0.11 -10.67
CA THR A 31 3.29 -0.15 -10.94
C THR A 31 2.85 -1.60 -10.97
N VAL A 32 1.59 -1.88 -10.65
CA VAL A 32 1.03 -3.24 -10.79
C VAL A 32 0.87 -3.71 -12.24
N ALA A 33 0.60 -5.00 -12.43
CA ALA A 33 0.18 -5.55 -13.71
C ALA A 33 -1.33 -5.34 -13.94
N PRO A 34 -1.79 -5.12 -15.19
CA PRO A 34 -1.00 -5.01 -16.43
C PRO A 34 -0.51 -3.57 -16.71
N GLY A 35 0.77 -3.25 -16.43
CA GLY A 35 1.37 -1.91 -16.57
C GLY A 35 2.43 -1.73 -17.66
N ASN A 36 2.57 -2.71 -18.58
CA ASN A 36 3.51 -2.63 -19.69
C ASN A 36 2.84 -2.02 -20.93
N ALA A 37 3.57 -1.14 -21.64
CA ALA A 37 3.12 -0.50 -22.88
C ALA A 37 1.79 0.29 -22.73
N ILE A 38 1.65 1.00 -21.61
CA ILE A 38 0.50 1.87 -21.33
C ILE A 38 0.39 2.95 -22.42
N GLU A 39 -0.81 3.08 -22.99
CA GLU A 39 -1.17 4.15 -23.93
C GLU A 39 -2.15 5.10 -23.23
N PRO A 40 -1.68 6.26 -22.70
CA PRO A 40 -2.55 7.22 -22.06
C PRO A 40 -3.35 8.03 -23.10
N VAL A 41 -4.65 8.20 -22.85
CA VAL A 41 -5.55 9.04 -23.64
C VAL A 41 -6.15 10.15 -22.77
N ILE A 42 -6.43 11.31 -23.38
CA ILE A 42 -7.05 12.44 -22.71
C ILE A 42 -8.44 12.66 -23.30
N GLU A 43 -9.45 12.59 -22.44
CA GLU A 43 -10.86 12.79 -22.80
C GLU A 43 -11.50 13.70 -21.75
N ASP A 44 -12.05 14.84 -22.18
CA ASP A 44 -12.76 15.80 -21.31
C ASP A 44 -11.99 16.20 -20.04
N GLY A 45 -10.66 16.38 -20.16
CA GLY A 45 -9.80 16.76 -19.04
C GLY A 45 -9.40 15.61 -18.11
N ILE A 46 -9.74 14.37 -18.45
CA ILE A 46 -9.38 13.15 -17.72
C ILE A 46 -8.33 12.38 -18.51
N ILE A 47 -7.24 12.00 -17.83
CA ILE A 47 -6.24 11.07 -18.34
C ILE A 47 -6.65 9.66 -17.92
N ARG A 48 -6.64 8.71 -18.85
CA ARG A 48 -6.93 7.29 -18.61
C ARG A 48 -6.11 6.40 -19.55
N SER A 49 -6.05 5.12 -19.26
CA SER A 49 -5.51 4.12 -20.19
C SER A 49 -6.45 3.91 -21.39
N ALA A 50 -5.91 3.52 -22.54
CA ALA A 50 -6.69 3.06 -23.71
C ALA A 50 -7.49 1.77 -23.44
N GLY A 51 -7.30 1.11 -22.29
CA GLY A 51 -8.22 0.11 -21.73
C GLY A 51 -7.64 -1.29 -21.48
N ASP A 52 -6.50 -1.63 -22.11
CA ASP A 52 -5.87 -2.95 -21.94
C ASP A 52 -4.84 -2.99 -20.79
N THR A 53 -4.52 -1.83 -20.23
CA THR A 53 -3.53 -1.65 -19.17
C THR A 53 -4.09 -0.80 -18.04
N ILE A 54 -3.43 -0.78 -16.89
CA ILE A 54 -3.56 0.32 -15.92
C ILE A 54 -3.09 1.65 -16.55
N LEU A 55 -3.33 2.78 -15.88
CA LEU A 55 -2.76 4.08 -16.27
C LEU A 55 -1.37 4.30 -15.64
N GLY A 56 -1.16 3.81 -14.42
CA GLY A 56 0.04 4.06 -13.63
C GLY A 56 0.11 5.49 -13.11
N GLY A 57 -1.04 6.12 -12.87
CA GLY A 57 -1.14 7.35 -12.09
C GLY A 57 -0.71 7.11 -10.64
N ASP A 58 -1.01 5.92 -10.11
CA ASP A 58 -0.37 5.30 -8.96
C ASP A 58 1.02 4.73 -9.36
N ASP A 59 2.15 5.33 -9.00
CA ASP A 59 2.34 6.63 -8.31
C ASP A 59 3.12 7.66 -9.16
N LYS A 60 2.98 7.58 -10.49
CA LYS A 60 3.64 8.54 -11.40
C LYS A 60 3.01 9.93 -11.32
N SER A 61 1.78 10.05 -10.81
CA SER A 61 1.13 11.34 -10.58
C SER A 61 1.85 12.15 -9.49
N GLY A 62 2.24 11.51 -8.38
CA GLY A 62 3.04 12.12 -7.33
C GLY A 62 4.45 12.49 -7.83
N ILE A 63 5.10 11.59 -8.56
CA ILE A 63 6.43 11.86 -9.17
C ILE A 63 6.36 13.09 -10.09
N ALA A 64 5.37 13.14 -10.99
CA ALA A 64 5.19 14.26 -11.91
C ALA A 64 4.97 15.57 -11.17
N ALA A 65 4.18 15.57 -10.09
CA ALA A 65 3.91 16.75 -9.29
C ALA A 65 5.17 17.28 -8.57
N ILE A 66 5.97 16.39 -7.99
CA ILE A 66 7.25 16.74 -7.34
C ILE A 66 8.21 17.34 -8.35
N VAL A 67 8.38 16.69 -9.51
CA VAL A 67 9.32 17.15 -10.55
C VAL A 67 8.91 18.52 -11.09
N GLU A 68 7.62 18.72 -11.37
CA GLU A 68 7.08 20.00 -11.82
C GLU A 68 7.32 21.13 -10.81
N ALA A 69 7.06 20.86 -9.52
CA ALA A 69 7.28 21.85 -8.47
C ALA A 69 8.76 22.25 -8.36
N ILE A 70 9.67 21.28 -8.40
CA ILE A 70 11.11 21.55 -8.32
C ILE A 70 11.60 22.33 -9.55
N GLN A 71 11.17 21.95 -10.76
CA GLN A 71 11.52 22.67 -11.99
C GLN A 71 11.05 24.12 -11.91
N THR A 72 9.79 24.34 -11.52
CA THR A 72 9.22 25.69 -11.39
C THR A 72 9.99 26.54 -10.38
N ILE A 73 10.36 25.99 -9.22
CA ILE A 73 11.18 26.68 -8.21
C ILE A 73 12.53 27.10 -8.79
N GLN A 74 13.20 26.21 -9.51
CA GLN A 74 14.53 26.47 -10.09
C GLN A 74 14.47 27.49 -11.23
N GLU A 75 13.51 27.37 -12.14
CA GLU A 75 13.32 28.29 -13.27
C GLU A 75 13.04 29.73 -12.83
N ASN A 76 12.31 29.88 -11.73
CA ASN A 76 11.94 31.19 -11.19
C ASN A 76 12.88 31.68 -10.07
N ASN A 77 13.90 30.89 -9.71
CA ASN A 77 14.86 31.19 -8.64
C ASN A 77 14.16 31.61 -7.33
N LEU A 78 13.13 30.85 -6.94
CA LEU A 78 12.35 31.09 -5.73
C LEU A 78 13.14 30.62 -4.50
N GLU A 79 12.95 31.30 -3.35
CA GLU A 79 13.44 30.76 -2.08
C GLU A 79 12.54 29.62 -1.62
N HIS A 80 13.14 28.55 -1.11
CA HIS A 80 12.43 27.32 -0.75
C HIS A 80 13.09 26.63 0.45
N LYS A 81 12.35 25.69 1.06
CA LYS A 81 12.84 24.73 2.07
C LYS A 81 13.87 23.80 1.47
N THR A 82 14.70 23.18 2.29
CA THR A 82 15.51 22.06 1.81
C THR A 82 14.60 20.89 1.43
N ILE A 83 14.71 20.46 0.17
CA ILE A 83 13.85 19.41 -0.40
C ILE A 83 14.68 18.14 -0.50
N GLU A 84 14.24 17.08 0.17
CA GLU A 84 14.77 15.74 0.00
C GLU A 84 13.76 14.90 -0.79
N ILE A 85 14.26 14.02 -1.65
CA ILE A 85 13.45 13.10 -2.44
C ILE A 85 13.85 11.69 -2.05
N ALA A 86 12.86 10.85 -1.78
CA ALA A 86 13.01 9.43 -1.54
C ALA A 86 12.07 8.67 -2.48
N PHE A 87 12.49 8.39 -3.71
CA PHE A 87 11.71 7.52 -4.60
C PHE A 87 12.04 6.06 -4.35
N THR A 88 11.02 5.24 -4.15
CA THR A 88 11.16 3.85 -3.78
C THR A 88 10.89 2.92 -4.97
N VAL A 89 11.33 1.67 -4.84
CA VAL A 89 11.00 0.60 -5.78
C VAL A 89 10.27 -0.53 -5.07
N PHE A 90 9.37 -1.20 -5.76
CA PHE A 90 8.67 -2.38 -5.26
C PHE A 90 7.83 -2.08 -4.00
N GLU A 91 7.10 -0.96 -4.04
CA GLU A 91 6.08 -0.59 -3.06
C GLU A 91 4.90 -1.57 -3.16
N GLU A 92 4.43 -1.81 -4.39
CA GLU A 92 3.26 -2.65 -4.69
C GLU A 92 3.46 -4.12 -4.30
N GLY A 93 4.72 -4.52 -4.18
CA GLY A 93 5.14 -5.85 -3.71
C GLY A 93 5.18 -6.01 -2.20
N GLY A 94 4.77 -5.00 -1.42
CA GLY A 94 4.78 -5.03 0.04
C GLY A 94 5.84 -4.12 0.67
N LEU A 95 5.98 -2.90 0.16
CA LEU A 95 6.80 -1.82 0.71
C LEU A 95 8.30 -2.16 0.77
N HIS A 96 8.78 -3.01 -0.13
CA HIS A 96 10.15 -3.53 -0.04
C HIS A 96 11.19 -2.44 -0.26
N GLY A 97 10.92 -1.46 -1.12
CA GLY A 97 11.79 -0.31 -1.38
C GLY A 97 12.06 0.50 -0.12
N SER A 98 11.01 1.05 0.49
CA SER A 98 11.12 1.84 1.72
C SER A 98 11.72 1.05 2.88
N LYS A 99 11.39 -0.24 3.02
CA LYS A 99 12.01 -1.11 4.04
C LYS A 99 13.53 -1.15 3.91
N GLN A 100 14.03 -1.15 2.69
CA GLN A 100 15.47 -1.19 2.37
C GLN A 100 16.08 0.19 2.10
N PHE A 101 15.32 1.28 2.25
CA PHE A 101 15.81 2.64 2.06
C PHE A 101 16.77 3.01 3.19
N ASP A 102 17.92 3.59 2.87
CA ASP A 102 18.91 4.03 3.86
C ASP A 102 18.45 5.34 4.51
N GLU A 103 17.80 5.25 5.67
CA GLU A 103 17.28 6.41 6.40
C GLU A 103 18.38 7.37 6.88
N SER A 104 19.64 6.93 6.97
CA SER A 104 20.74 7.83 7.33
C SER A 104 20.99 8.93 6.29
N LYS A 105 20.42 8.78 5.09
CA LYS A 105 20.42 9.81 4.05
C LYS A 105 19.38 10.90 4.31
N ILE A 106 18.27 10.60 4.96
CA ILE A 106 17.18 11.55 5.16
C ILE A 106 17.47 12.39 6.40
N GLN A 107 17.59 13.70 6.21
CA GLN A 107 17.87 14.67 7.28
C GLN A 107 16.58 15.27 7.86
N SER A 108 15.54 15.32 7.04
CA SER A 108 14.22 15.83 7.39
C SER A 108 13.55 14.94 8.43
N LYS A 109 12.88 15.57 9.39
CA LYS A 109 12.02 14.88 10.36
C LYS A 109 10.59 14.74 9.87
N ASN A 110 10.19 15.59 8.94
CA ASN A 110 8.86 15.66 8.39
C ASN A 110 8.89 15.20 6.92
N GLY A 111 7.84 14.51 6.48
CA GLY A 111 7.75 14.05 5.10
C GLY A 111 6.34 14.06 4.54
N ILE A 112 6.27 13.97 3.23
CA ILE A 112 5.03 13.84 2.47
C ILE A 112 5.22 12.69 1.50
N VAL A 113 4.37 11.68 1.62
CA VAL A 113 4.15 10.66 0.59
C VAL A 113 2.98 11.14 -0.27
N LEU A 114 3.04 10.98 -1.58
CA LEU A 114 1.99 11.40 -2.51
C LEU A 114 1.34 10.20 -3.18
N ASP A 115 0.81 9.27 -2.39
CA ASP A 115 0.45 7.92 -2.81
C ASP A 115 -0.95 7.56 -2.29
N SER A 116 -1.90 8.47 -2.49
CA SER A 116 -3.29 8.25 -2.11
C SER A 116 -4.25 8.74 -3.19
N GLY A 117 -5.41 8.09 -3.26
CA GLY A 117 -6.51 8.49 -4.13
C GLY A 117 -7.53 9.38 -3.41
N GLY A 118 -8.59 9.74 -4.15
CA GLY A 118 -9.69 10.55 -3.64
C GLY A 118 -9.48 12.06 -3.85
N PRO A 119 -10.31 12.93 -3.26
CA PRO A 119 -10.27 14.36 -3.53
C PRO A 119 -8.93 15.00 -3.15
N ILE A 120 -8.44 15.94 -3.97
CA ILE A 120 -7.31 16.80 -3.60
C ILE A 120 -7.63 17.55 -2.30
N GLY A 121 -6.63 17.64 -1.42
CA GLY A 121 -6.79 18.12 -0.05
C GLY A 121 -6.95 17.00 0.99
N THR A 122 -7.12 15.75 0.55
CA THR A 122 -7.10 14.59 1.47
C THR A 122 -5.69 14.35 2.01
N ILE A 123 -5.60 14.25 3.34
CA ILE A 123 -4.38 14.05 4.12
C ILE A 123 -4.60 12.81 4.99
N ILE A 124 -3.93 11.72 4.65
CA ILE A 124 -3.95 10.49 5.42
C ILE A 124 -3.01 10.64 6.63
N THR A 125 -3.60 10.71 7.81
CA THR A 125 -2.88 10.78 9.10
C THR A 125 -2.95 9.49 9.89
N VAL A 126 -3.76 8.52 9.44
CA VAL A 126 -3.95 7.21 10.08
C VAL A 126 -3.95 6.11 9.02
N ALA A 127 -3.10 5.10 9.19
CA ALA A 127 -3.06 3.92 8.33
C ALA A 127 -2.90 2.62 9.14
N PRO A 128 -3.44 1.50 8.65
CA PRO A 128 -3.41 0.23 9.36
C PRO A 128 -2.03 -0.40 9.36
N GLY A 129 -1.83 -1.30 10.32
CA GLY A 129 -0.84 -2.35 10.22
C GLY A 129 -1.38 -3.52 9.43
N GLN A 130 -0.49 -4.32 8.87
CA GLN A 130 -0.85 -5.53 8.13
C GLN A 130 -0.08 -6.75 8.65
N GLN A 131 -0.78 -7.88 8.75
CA GLN A 131 -0.20 -9.19 9.01
C GLN A 131 -0.51 -10.12 7.83
N ASN A 132 0.52 -10.80 7.33
CA ASN A 132 0.38 -11.84 6.30
C ASN A 132 0.43 -13.22 6.95
N LEU A 133 -0.38 -14.14 6.41
CA LEU A 133 -0.40 -15.56 6.76
C LEU A 133 -0.13 -16.38 5.50
N LYS A 134 0.88 -17.25 5.55
CA LYS A 134 1.10 -18.31 4.55
C LYS A 134 0.74 -19.64 5.18
N VAL A 135 -0.25 -20.31 4.61
CA VAL A 135 -0.85 -21.52 5.20
C VAL A 135 -0.66 -22.69 4.27
N ASN A 136 -0.05 -23.76 4.78
CA ASN A 136 0.06 -25.05 4.11
C ASN A 136 -0.77 -26.08 4.87
N ILE A 137 -1.72 -26.70 4.17
CA ILE A 137 -2.53 -27.80 4.70
C ILE A 137 -2.11 -29.07 3.97
N THR A 138 -1.67 -30.07 4.74
CA THR A 138 -1.31 -31.39 4.23
C THR A 138 -2.38 -32.39 4.68
N GLY A 139 -3.19 -32.81 3.72
CA GLY A 139 -4.15 -33.90 3.87
C GLY A 139 -3.54 -35.26 3.51
N LYS A 140 -4.34 -36.14 2.93
CA LYS A 140 -3.94 -37.51 2.58
C LYS A 140 -4.59 -37.94 1.26
N PRO A 141 -3.81 -38.34 0.25
CA PRO A 141 -4.36 -38.75 -1.04
C PRO A 141 -5.09 -40.09 -0.93
N ALA A 142 -6.15 -40.23 -1.72
CA ALA A 142 -6.86 -41.48 -1.98
C ALA A 142 -7.52 -41.42 -3.35
N HIS A 143 -7.86 -42.58 -3.92
CA HIS A 143 -8.61 -42.62 -5.17
C HIS A 143 -10.07 -42.22 -4.91
N ALA A 144 -10.50 -41.09 -5.50
CA ALA A 144 -11.76 -40.44 -5.16
C ALA A 144 -13.00 -41.32 -5.43
N GLY A 145 -12.94 -42.21 -6.43
CA GLY A 145 -14.03 -43.11 -6.77
C GLY A 145 -13.98 -44.50 -6.14
N LEU A 146 -12.92 -44.86 -5.39
CA LEU A 146 -12.75 -46.21 -4.86
C LEU A 146 -12.80 -46.26 -3.33
N ALA A 147 -12.03 -45.38 -2.67
CA ALA A 147 -11.93 -45.36 -1.21
C ALA A 147 -11.64 -43.93 -0.70
N PRO A 148 -12.47 -42.92 -1.04
CA PRO A 148 -12.24 -41.54 -0.62
C PRO A 148 -12.15 -41.38 0.90
N GLU A 149 -12.83 -42.22 1.67
CA GLU A 149 -12.81 -42.25 3.14
C GLU A 149 -11.45 -42.59 3.75
N GLN A 150 -10.51 -43.11 2.95
CA GLN A 150 -9.14 -43.37 3.40
C GLN A 150 -8.21 -42.16 3.25
N GLY A 151 -8.67 -41.11 2.59
CA GLY A 151 -7.97 -39.85 2.38
C GLY A 151 -8.48 -38.72 3.28
N ILE A 152 -7.78 -37.59 3.22
CA ILE A 152 -8.14 -36.33 3.89
C ILE A 152 -8.00 -35.24 2.82
N ASN A 153 -9.10 -34.60 2.46
CA ASN A 153 -9.11 -33.60 1.41
C ASN A 153 -8.69 -32.24 1.98
N ALA A 154 -7.50 -31.75 1.61
CA ALA A 154 -6.96 -30.47 2.10
C ALA A 154 -7.88 -29.27 1.80
N LEU A 155 -8.62 -29.29 0.69
CA LEU A 155 -9.61 -28.25 0.37
C LEU A 155 -10.81 -28.30 1.32
N THR A 156 -11.24 -29.48 1.75
CA THR A 156 -12.33 -29.61 2.73
C THR A 156 -11.91 -29.03 4.09
N VAL A 157 -10.67 -29.25 4.51
CA VAL A 157 -10.12 -28.66 5.73
C VAL A 157 -10.09 -27.13 5.63
N ALA A 158 -9.56 -26.59 4.53
CA ALA A 158 -9.57 -25.15 4.28
C ALA A 158 -10.99 -24.57 4.27
N ALA A 159 -11.92 -25.20 3.57
CA ALA A 159 -13.29 -24.74 3.47
C ALA A 159 -13.98 -24.69 4.85
N ASP A 160 -13.72 -25.66 5.71
CA ASP A 160 -14.22 -25.67 7.09
C ASP A 160 -13.65 -24.49 7.89
N ALA A 161 -12.32 -24.29 7.86
CA ALA A 161 -11.69 -23.13 8.50
C ALA A 161 -12.28 -21.80 8.01
N ILE A 162 -12.33 -21.60 6.70
CA ILE A 162 -12.79 -20.38 6.04
C ILE A 162 -14.27 -20.10 6.36
N SER A 163 -15.12 -21.14 6.38
CA SER A 163 -16.54 -20.97 6.71
C SER A 163 -16.81 -20.50 8.13
N ASN A 164 -15.84 -20.70 9.04
CA ASN A 164 -15.89 -20.23 10.43
C ASN A 164 -15.05 -18.95 10.65
N MET A 165 -14.42 -18.43 9.59
CA MET A 165 -13.52 -17.28 9.65
C MET A 165 -14.27 -15.97 9.42
N LYS A 166 -13.91 -14.92 10.16
CA LYS A 166 -14.36 -13.56 9.86
C LYS A 166 -13.46 -12.99 8.76
N LEU A 167 -14.06 -12.62 7.63
CA LEU A 167 -13.36 -12.13 6.43
C LEU A 167 -14.05 -10.89 5.86
N SER A 168 -13.38 -10.27 4.90
CA SER A 168 -13.77 -9.00 4.29
C SER A 168 -13.82 -7.87 5.33
N ARG A 169 -14.90 -7.08 5.36
CA ARG A 169 -15.10 -6.00 6.33
C ARG A 169 -15.56 -6.60 7.66
N ILE A 170 -14.71 -6.55 8.68
CA ILE A 170 -15.01 -7.06 10.02
C ILE A 170 -15.66 -5.97 10.86
N ASP A 171 -15.04 -4.80 10.91
CA ASP A 171 -15.59 -3.58 11.52
C ASP A 171 -15.04 -2.33 10.82
N ALA A 172 -15.35 -1.14 11.35
CA ALA A 172 -14.91 0.14 10.76
C ALA A 172 -13.38 0.25 10.58
N GLU A 173 -12.61 -0.51 11.36
CA GLU A 173 -11.15 -0.35 11.51
C GLU A 173 -10.40 -1.58 10.99
N THR A 174 -11.06 -2.73 10.89
CA THR A 174 -10.45 -4.04 10.66
C THR A 174 -10.99 -4.72 9.41
N THR A 175 -10.09 -5.30 8.63
CA THR A 175 -10.40 -6.15 7.46
C THR A 175 -9.52 -7.40 7.43
N ALA A 176 -9.98 -8.44 6.75
CA ALA A 176 -9.17 -9.62 6.46
C ALA A 176 -9.54 -10.23 5.10
N ASN A 177 -8.58 -10.88 4.45
CA ASN A 177 -8.77 -11.44 3.11
C ASN A 177 -7.97 -12.73 2.91
N ILE A 178 -8.44 -13.61 2.02
CA ILE A 178 -7.67 -14.73 1.48
C ILE A 178 -7.43 -14.42 0.01
N GLY A 179 -6.19 -14.09 -0.33
CA GLY A 179 -5.83 -13.57 -1.65
C GLY A 179 -5.33 -14.64 -2.62
N VAL A 180 -4.70 -15.70 -2.12
CA VAL A 180 -4.06 -16.73 -2.94
C VAL A 180 -4.53 -18.12 -2.52
N VAL A 181 -4.87 -18.96 -3.50
CA VAL A 181 -5.23 -20.37 -3.30
C VAL A 181 -4.58 -21.20 -4.41
N ASN A 182 -3.74 -22.16 -4.03
CA ASN A 182 -3.07 -23.06 -4.97
C ASN A 182 -3.12 -24.50 -4.46
N GLY A 183 -3.65 -25.42 -5.27
CA GLY A 183 -3.64 -26.85 -4.95
C GLY A 183 -4.53 -27.67 -5.87
N GLY A 184 -4.45 -28.99 -5.70
CA GLY A 184 -5.09 -29.96 -6.61
C GLY A 184 -4.23 -30.35 -7.80
N GLN A 185 -4.45 -31.58 -8.28
CA GLN A 185 -3.71 -32.14 -9.42
C GLN A 185 -4.65 -32.79 -10.44
N ALA A 186 -5.60 -33.59 -9.97
CA ALA A 186 -6.56 -34.29 -10.81
C ALA A 186 -7.87 -34.53 -10.06
N THR A 187 -8.97 -34.64 -10.80
CA THR A 187 -10.33 -34.81 -10.23
C THR A 187 -10.55 -36.18 -9.59
N ASN A 188 -9.78 -37.20 -9.96
CA ASN A 188 -9.89 -38.56 -9.43
C ASN A 188 -9.00 -38.82 -8.20
N VAL A 189 -8.33 -37.80 -7.66
CA VAL A 189 -7.46 -37.88 -6.50
C VAL A 189 -7.99 -36.96 -5.39
N VAL A 190 -8.20 -37.50 -4.19
CA VAL A 190 -8.47 -36.67 -3.00
C VAL A 190 -7.30 -35.72 -2.78
N MET A 191 -7.56 -34.41 -2.77
CA MET A 191 -6.51 -33.38 -2.77
C MET A 191 -5.61 -33.51 -1.53
N PRO A 192 -4.32 -33.85 -1.70
CA PRO A 192 -3.44 -34.10 -0.57
C PRO A 192 -2.80 -32.83 0.01
N SER A 193 -2.79 -31.72 -0.72
CA SER A 193 -2.19 -30.48 -0.25
C SER A 193 -2.88 -29.25 -0.81
N LEU A 194 -2.91 -28.19 -0.01
CA LEU A 194 -3.38 -26.87 -0.40
C LEU A 194 -2.49 -25.80 0.24
N TYR A 195 -2.11 -24.81 -0.57
CA TYR A 195 -1.42 -23.61 -0.16
C TYR A 195 -2.37 -22.41 -0.24
N LEU A 196 -2.34 -21.56 0.78
CA LEU A 196 -3.13 -20.33 0.88
C LEU A 196 -2.25 -19.16 1.32
N GLU A 197 -2.54 -17.96 0.82
CA GLU A 197 -2.06 -16.71 1.41
C GLU A 197 -3.24 -15.85 1.83
N ALA A 198 -3.18 -15.34 3.06
CA ALA A 198 -4.20 -14.51 3.66
C ALA A 198 -3.57 -13.29 4.34
N GLU A 199 -4.36 -12.25 4.56
CA GLU A 199 -3.94 -11.04 5.26
C GLU A 199 -5.02 -10.56 6.23
N ALA A 200 -4.60 -9.81 7.25
CA ALA A 200 -5.45 -8.99 8.10
C ALA A 200 -4.86 -7.58 8.21
N ARG A 201 -5.73 -6.57 8.27
CA ARG A 201 -5.36 -5.17 8.45
C ARG A 201 -6.21 -4.52 9.53
N SER A 202 -5.60 -3.68 10.35
CA SER A 202 -6.34 -2.81 11.28
C SER A 202 -5.55 -1.56 11.63
N ILE A 203 -6.25 -0.43 11.80
CA ILE A 203 -5.66 0.79 12.37
C ILE A 203 -5.41 0.67 13.88
N ASP A 204 -6.06 -0.30 14.52
CA ASP A 204 -5.86 -0.67 15.92
C ASP A 204 -5.06 -1.98 16.01
N GLU A 205 -3.91 -1.93 16.68
CA GLU A 205 -2.96 -3.04 16.81
C GLU A 205 -3.52 -4.22 17.61
N GLU A 206 -4.36 -3.96 18.61
CA GLU A 206 -4.99 -5.01 19.41
C GLU A 206 -6.05 -5.75 18.57
N LYS A 207 -6.86 -5.02 17.81
CA LYS A 207 -7.82 -5.61 16.87
C LYS A 207 -7.14 -6.43 15.79
N LEU A 208 -5.99 -5.97 15.29
CA LEU A 208 -5.18 -6.73 14.34
C LEU A 208 -4.77 -8.08 14.95
N ALA A 209 -4.22 -8.06 16.17
CA ALA A 209 -3.78 -9.26 16.87
C ALA A 209 -4.95 -10.24 17.11
N ILE A 210 -6.11 -9.73 17.54
CA ILE A 210 -7.33 -10.53 17.74
C ILE A 210 -7.78 -11.20 16.43
N GLN A 211 -7.81 -10.44 15.33
CA GLN A 211 -8.22 -10.99 14.04
C GLN A 211 -7.24 -12.04 13.53
N VAL A 212 -5.93 -11.81 13.66
CA VAL A 212 -4.90 -12.79 13.27
C VAL A 212 -5.03 -14.06 14.10
N ALA A 213 -5.21 -13.95 15.41
CA ALA A 213 -5.44 -15.10 16.29
C ALA A 213 -6.68 -15.89 15.86
N HIS A 214 -7.80 -15.21 15.59
CA HIS A 214 -9.03 -15.84 15.09
C HIS A 214 -8.79 -16.62 13.79
N MET A 215 -8.03 -16.06 12.84
CA MET A 215 -7.69 -16.74 11.59
C MET A 215 -6.84 -17.99 11.83
N VAL A 216 -5.84 -17.92 12.71
CA VAL A 216 -5.00 -19.07 13.07
C VAL A 216 -5.82 -20.16 13.76
N GLU A 217 -6.61 -19.80 14.77
CA GLU A 217 -7.44 -20.73 15.54
C GLU A 217 -8.45 -21.49 14.65
N THR A 218 -9.06 -20.82 13.67
CA THR A 218 -9.99 -21.48 12.74
C THR A 218 -9.30 -22.49 11.82
N PHE A 219 -8.07 -22.23 11.37
CA PHE A 219 -7.27 -23.21 10.63
C PHE A 219 -6.84 -24.38 11.52
N GLU A 220 -6.35 -24.12 12.73
CA GLU A 220 -5.94 -25.14 13.69
C GLU A 220 -7.09 -26.07 14.07
N ALA A 221 -8.25 -25.51 14.42
CA ALA A 221 -9.44 -26.28 14.76
C ALA A 221 -9.94 -27.15 13.59
N ALA A 222 -9.88 -26.64 12.36
CA ALA A 222 -10.24 -27.43 11.18
C ALA A 222 -9.24 -28.56 10.93
N ALA A 223 -7.93 -28.28 11.01
CA ALA A 223 -6.91 -29.30 10.83
C ALA A 223 -7.04 -30.43 11.87
N GLU A 224 -7.25 -30.09 13.14
CA GLU A 224 -7.49 -31.07 14.21
C GLU A 224 -8.76 -31.90 13.93
N LYS A 225 -9.87 -31.25 13.61
CA LYS A 225 -11.16 -31.92 13.33
C LYS A 225 -11.07 -32.94 12.20
N HIS A 226 -10.29 -32.66 11.16
CA HIS A 226 -10.15 -33.53 9.99
C HIS A 226 -8.91 -34.44 10.04
N GLY A 227 -8.05 -34.29 11.06
CA GLY A 227 -6.81 -35.05 11.20
C GLY A 227 -5.73 -34.70 10.17
N ALA A 228 -5.72 -33.47 9.66
CA ALA A 228 -4.72 -32.97 8.72
C ALA A 228 -3.51 -32.35 9.42
N GLU A 229 -2.37 -32.31 8.75
CA GLU A 229 -1.23 -31.51 9.21
C GLU A 229 -1.36 -30.06 8.70
N LEU A 230 -0.93 -29.11 9.52
CA LEU A 230 -1.04 -27.68 9.27
C LEU A 230 0.30 -26.98 9.57
N SER A 231 0.70 -26.09 8.68
CA SER A 231 1.81 -25.17 8.90
C SER A 231 1.36 -23.76 8.54
N ILE A 232 1.52 -22.83 9.48
CA ILE A 232 1.20 -21.41 9.31
C ILE A 232 2.48 -20.60 9.57
N GLU A 233 2.87 -19.78 8.61
CA GLU A 233 3.85 -18.72 8.79
C GLU A 233 3.09 -17.39 8.90
N SER A 234 3.29 -16.66 10.00
CA SER A 234 2.68 -15.36 10.25
C SER A 234 3.77 -14.29 10.27
N THR A 235 3.65 -13.28 9.40
CA THR A 235 4.68 -12.24 9.24
C THR A 235 4.06 -10.85 9.26
N ARG A 236 4.63 -9.95 10.09
CA ARG A 236 4.29 -8.53 10.09
C ARG A 236 4.76 -7.91 8.78
N ALA A 237 3.81 -7.38 7.99
CA ALA A 237 4.15 -6.70 6.74
C ALA A 237 4.63 -5.28 6.99
N TYR A 238 3.89 -4.51 7.81
CA TYR A 238 4.22 -3.17 8.25
C TYR A 238 3.32 -2.78 9.43
N ASN A 239 3.76 -1.82 10.25
CA ASN A 239 3.04 -1.36 11.44
C ASN A 239 2.02 -0.25 11.11
N PRO A 240 0.97 -0.08 11.94
CA PRO A 240 0.09 1.08 11.82
C PRO A 240 0.83 2.37 12.15
N PHE A 241 0.32 3.50 11.67
CA PHE A 241 0.74 4.81 12.14
C PHE A 241 -0.46 5.72 12.40
N GLN A 242 -0.26 6.66 13.32
CA GLN A 242 -1.21 7.71 13.63
C GLN A 242 -0.45 9.00 13.97
N ILE A 243 -0.77 10.08 13.26
CA ILE A 243 -0.24 11.42 13.51
C ILE A 243 -1.37 12.27 14.07
N ALA A 244 -1.11 13.00 15.16
CA ALA A 244 -2.11 13.90 15.73
C ALA A 244 -2.44 15.03 14.74
N ASP A 245 -3.72 15.36 14.60
CA ASP A 245 -4.21 16.45 13.76
C ASP A 245 -3.55 17.80 14.11
N SER A 246 -3.22 18.01 15.38
CA SER A 246 -2.53 19.21 15.88
C SER A 246 -1.01 19.18 15.71
N HIS A 247 -0.44 18.16 15.06
CA HIS A 247 1.00 18.11 14.84
C HIS A 247 1.41 19.25 13.90
N PRO A 248 2.49 20.01 14.18
CA PRO A 248 2.86 21.19 13.38
C PRO A 248 2.99 20.92 11.88
N HIS A 249 3.54 19.76 11.50
CA HIS A 249 3.62 19.33 10.10
C HIS A 249 2.25 19.17 9.42
N ILE A 250 1.27 18.57 10.11
CA ILE A 250 -0.08 18.39 9.57
C ILE A 250 -0.77 19.75 9.43
N MET A 251 -0.66 20.62 10.44
CA MET A 251 -1.19 21.98 10.38
C MET A 251 -0.59 22.77 9.20
N ALA A 252 0.72 22.68 8.96
CA ALA A 252 1.37 23.35 7.84
C ALA A 252 0.86 22.86 6.47
N ILE A 253 0.61 21.54 6.33
CA ILE A 253 -0.03 20.97 5.13
C ILE A 253 -1.45 21.53 4.95
N GLN A 254 -2.25 21.56 6.03
CA GLN A 254 -3.61 22.08 5.98
C GLN A 254 -3.65 23.57 5.60
N GLU A 255 -2.74 24.38 6.15
CA GLU A 255 -2.58 25.79 5.82
C GLU A 255 -2.18 25.98 4.34
N ALA A 256 -1.29 25.14 3.81
CA ALA A 256 -0.88 25.20 2.42
C ALA A 256 -2.03 24.87 1.44
N PHE A 257 -2.89 23.89 1.75
CA PHE A 257 -4.12 23.65 0.99
C PHE A 257 -5.12 24.81 1.11
N THR A 258 -5.34 25.30 2.33
CA THR A 258 -6.28 26.40 2.59
C THR A 258 -5.88 27.67 1.83
N ALA A 259 -4.57 27.95 1.72
CA ALA A 259 -4.05 29.09 0.97
C ALA A 259 -4.31 29.01 -0.55
N LEU A 260 -4.73 27.86 -1.06
CA LEU A 260 -5.11 27.62 -2.45
C LEU A 260 -6.63 27.45 -2.62
N ASP A 261 -7.41 27.82 -1.60
CA ASP A 261 -8.87 27.60 -1.54
C ASP A 261 -9.26 26.13 -1.69
N ILE A 262 -8.37 25.19 -1.31
CA ILE A 262 -8.62 23.76 -1.28
C ILE A 262 -8.94 23.36 0.17
N GLN A 263 -10.07 22.70 0.38
CA GLN A 263 -10.48 22.24 1.70
C GLN A 263 -9.59 21.06 2.15
N PRO A 264 -8.83 21.18 3.26
CA PRO A 264 -8.10 20.04 3.81
C PRO A 264 -9.06 19.03 4.46
N ILE A 265 -8.79 17.74 4.23
CA ILE A 265 -9.59 16.62 4.74
C ILE A 265 -8.65 15.64 5.43
N LEU A 266 -8.69 15.58 6.76
CA LEU A 266 -7.96 14.56 7.51
C LEU A 266 -8.73 13.24 7.42
N ALA A 267 -8.05 12.16 7.08
CA ALA A 267 -8.67 10.87 6.85
C ALA A 267 -7.77 9.70 7.30
N SER A 268 -8.40 8.54 7.45
CA SER A 268 -7.73 7.25 7.55
C SER A 268 -7.81 6.49 6.22
N THR A 269 -6.87 5.57 6.00
CA THR A 269 -6.89 4.64 4.86
C THR A 269 -7.02 3.18 5.32
N GLY A 270 -7.38 2.28 4.41
CA GLY A 270 -7.29 0.82 4.62
C GLY A 270 -6.03 0.19 4.03
N GLY A 271 -5.24 0.97 3.28
CA GLY A 271 -3.98 0.56 2.65
C GLY A 271 -2.76 0.85 3.53
N GLY A 272 -1.66 0.17 3.28
CA GLY A 272 -0.34 0.67 3.70
C GLY A 272 0.28 1.43 2.54
N SER A 273 1.24 2.29 2.86
CA SER A 273 2.11 2.95 1.87
C SER A 273 3.50 3.08 2.47
N ASP A 274 4.45 3.63 1.71
CA ASP A 274 5.78 3.97 2.23
C ASP A 274 5.74 4.87 3.50
N ALA A 275 4.64 5.62 3.70
CA ALA A 275 4.41 6.41 4.92
C ALA A 275 4.45 5.55 6.20
N ASN A 276 3.95 4.31 6.15
CA ASN A 276 4.02 3.37 7.27
C ASN A 276 5.48 3.06 7.65
N ILE A 277 6.32 2.79 6.65
CA ILE A 277 7.71 2.42 6.87
C ILE A 277 8.53 3.62 7.34
N PHE A 278 8.34 4.80 6.74
CA PHE A 278 9.05 6.00 7.20
C PHE A 278 8.60 6.43 8.60
N SER A 279 7.33 6.23 8.93
CA SER A 279 6.82 6.48 10.29
C SER A 279 7.42 5.52 11.31
N GLU A 280 7.56 4.22 10.98
CA GLU A 280 8.28 3.25 11.83
C GLU A 280 9.75 3.65 12.05
N LYS A 281 10.37 4.29 11.06
CA LYS A 281 11.73 4.83 11.13
C LYS A 281 11.83 6.18 11.85
N GLY A 282 10.72 6.71 12.39
CA GLY A 282 10.71 7.89 13.26
C GLY A 282 10.48 9.23 12.55
N LEU A 283 10.09 9.23 11.28
CA LEU A 283 9.69 10.44 10.57
C LEU A 283 8.19 10.71 10.80
N THR A 284 7.79 11.97 10.83
CA THR A 284 6.38 12.35 10.75
C THR A 284 5.97 12.51 9.30
N VAL A 285 5.32 11.49 8.72
CA VAL A 285 4.98 11.45 7.28
C VAL A 285 3.48 11.33 7.06
N ALA A 286 2.90 12.33 6.40
CA ALA A 286 1.52 12.24 5.90
C ALA A 286 1.51 11.67 4.48
N ASN A 287 0.46 10.92 4.13
CA ASN A 287 0.22 10.51 2.74
C ASN A 287 -0.89 11.39 2.14
N LEU A 288 -0.65 12.01 0.99
CA LEU A 288 -1.55 12.98 0.36
C LEU A 288 -2.20 12.41 -0.89
N SER A 289 -3.45 12.81 -1.14
CA SER A 289 -4.09 12.48 -2.40
C SER A 289 -3.48 13.23 -3.59
N THR A 290 -3.25 12.51 -4.68
CA THR A 290 -2.91 13.06 -6.01
C THR A 290 -4.12 13.14 -6.95
N GLY A 291 -5.30 12.67 -6.52
CA GLY A 291 -6.51 12.63 -7.34
C GLY A 291 -6.69 11.35 -8.16
N MET A 292 -5.74 10.41 -8.07
CA MET A 292 -5.85 9.12 -8.74
C MET A 292 -7.08 8.35 -8.27
N SER A 293 -7.71 7.64 -9.21
CA SER A 293 -8.98 6.94 -9.00
C SER A 293 -8.99 5.59 -9.71
N LYS A 294 -9.63 4.60 -9.09
CA LYS A 294 -9.71 3.21 -9.58
C LYS A 294 -8.32 2.60 -9.87
N VAL A 295 -7.36 2.91 -9.01
CA VAL A 295 -6.00 2.35 -9.06
C VAL A 295 -6.05 0.82 -9.05
N HIS A 296 -5.02 0.20 -9.62
CA HIS A 296 -4.90 -1.27 -9.79
C HIS A 296 -5.96 -1.91 -10.71
N THR A 297 -6.61 -1.10 -11.55
CA THR A 297 -7.57 -1.59 -12.55
C THR A 297 -7.31 -0.97 -13.91
N THR A 298 -7.82 -1.57 -14.99
CA THR A 298 -7.77 -0.97 -16.33
C THR A 298 -8.74 0.20 -16.50
N GLU A 299 -9.56 0.48 -15.48
CA GLU A 299 -10.43 1.65 -15.40
C GLU A 299 -9.76 2.83 -14.68
N GLU A 300 -8.48 2.73 -14.35
CA GLU A 300 -7.72 3.79 -13.67
C GLU A 300 -7.75 5.10 -14.46
N PHE A 301 -7.99 6.21 -13.75
CA PHE A 301 -7.99 7.55 -14.34
C PHE A 301 -7.56 8.61 -13.32
N ILE A 302 -7.18 9.78 -13.84
CA ILE A 302 -6.84 10.98 -13.06
C ILE A 302 -7.27 12.23 -13.81
N ALA A 303 -7.78 13.25 -13.10
CA ALA A 303 -8.11 14.52 -13.71
C ALA A 303 -6.86 15.40 -13.87
N ILE A 304 -6.75 16.08 -15.02
CA ILE A 304 -5.67 17.07 -15.25
C ILE A 304 -5.74 18.19 -14.20
N GLU A 305 -6.95 18.59 -13.81
CA GLU A 305 -7.17 19.60 -12.78
C GLU A 305 -6.60 19.16 -11.41
N ASP A 306 -6.72 17.87 -11.08
CA ASP A 306 -6.18 17.34 -9.82
C ASP A 306 -4.64 17.33 -9.83
N MET A 307 -4.03 16.93 -10.95
CA MET A 307 -2.58 17.03 -11.14
C MET A 307 -2.09 18.48 -11.00
N GLN A 308 -2.81 19.44 -11.57
CA GLN A 308 -2.47 20.87 -11.44
C GLN A 308 -2.54 21.34 -9.99
N LYS A 309 -3.61 20.98 -9.27
CA LYS A 309 -3.80 21.40 -7.87
C LYS A 309 -2.75 20.79 -6.94
N ILE A 310 -2.37 19.53 -7.11
CA ILE A 310 -1.34 18.92 -6.26
C ILE A 310 0.04 19.52 -6.53
N SER A 311 0.38 19.83 -7.79
CA SER A 311 1.60 20.59 -8.11
C SER A 311 1.60 22.00 -7.50
N GLN A 312 0.46 22.71 -7.56
CA GLN A 312 0.30 24.02 -6.94
C GLN A 312 0.45 23.95 -5.42
N PHE A 313 -0.10 22.91 -4.79
CA PHE A 313 0.09 22.64 -3.37
C PHE A 313 1.57 22.49 -3.04
N LEU A 314 2.30 21.63 -3.76
CA LEU A 314 3.73 21.43 -3.52
C LEU A 314 4.50 22.73 -3.68
N MET A 315 4.23 23.49 -4.73
CA MET A 315 4.81 24.82 -4.92
C MET A 315 4.55 25.75 -3.72
N SER A 316 3.31 25.87 -3.27
CA SER A 316 2.92 26.72 -2.14
C SER A 316 3.57 26.26 -0.83
N PHE A 317 3.63 24.95 -0.58
CA PHE A 317 4.19 24.36 0.63
C PHE A 317 5.72 24.46 0.70
N LEU A 318 6.42 24.35 -0.43
CA LEU A 318 7.88 24.31 -0.48
C LEU A 318 8.52 25.70 -0.41
N ILE A 319 7.81 26.78 -0.74
CA ILE A 319 8.33 28.16 -0.77
C ILE A 319 7.91 29.02 0.42
N LYS A 320 7.19 28.44 1.39
CA LYS A 320 6.70 29.12 2.60
C LYS A 320 7.28 28.46 3.83
#